data_AF-A0A820T9Z3-F1
#
_entry.id   AF-A0A820T9Z3-F1
#
_cell.length_a   1.000
_cell.length_b   1.000
_cell.length_c   1.000
_cell.angle_alpha   90.00
_cell.angle_beta   90.00
_cell.angle_gamma   90.00
#
_symmetry.space_group_name_H-M   'P 1'
#
loop_
_entity.id
_entity.type
_entity.pdbx_description
1 polymer ?
#
loop_
_entity_poly.entity_id
_entity_poly.type
_entity_poly.pdbx_seq_one_letter_code
_entity_poly.pdbx_strand_id
1 'polypeptide(L)' 'VIISILYTIIEYARQINEDADEQWINFQKLLKHELSHPNDNDELFASTLYHAICVFCNAPSPPLPIRKLLLLLWKILL' A
#
# COMPACT_ATOMS: atom_id res chain seq x y z
N VAL A 1 11.54 6.67 6.34
CA VAL A 1 12.11 5.31 6.21
C VAL A 1 11.00 4.25 6.15
N ILE A 2 10.17 4.09 7.18
CA ILE A 2 9.09 3.07 7.21
C ILE A 2 8.10 3.21 6.04
N ILE A 3 7.60 4.43 5.77
CA ILE A 3 6.66 4.69 4.66
C ILE A 3 7.28 4.36 3.29
N SER A 4 8.58 4.63 3.11
CA SER A 4 9.31 4.33 1.86
C SER A 4 9.49 2.82 1.65
N ILE A 5 9.69 2.06 2.72
CA ILE A 5 9.76 0.60 2.69
C ILE A 5 8.38 0.02 2.33
N LEU A 6 7.32 0.50 3.01
CA LEU A 6 5.93 0.12 2.71
C LEU A 6 5.55 0.41 1.25
N TYR A 7 5.93 1.59 0.74
CA TYR A 7 5.76 1.93 -0.67
C TYR A 7 6.47 0.94 -1.59
N THR A 8 7.71 0.58 -1.27
CA THR A 8 8.50 -0.36 -2.09
C THR A 8 7.87 -1.74 -2.11
N ILE A 9 7.36 -2.24 -0.97
CA ILE A 9 6.67 -3.53 -0.87
C ILE A 9 5.37 -3.51 -1.69
N ILE A 10 4.59 -2.43 -1.58
CA ILE A 10 3.33 -2.26 -2.31
C ILE A 10 3.56 -2.14 -3.82
N GLU A 11 4.56 -1.35 -4.23
CA GLU A 11 4.93 -1.18 -5.65
C GLU A 11 5.43 -2.51 -6.22
N TYR A 12 6.30 -3.20 -5.47
CA TYR A 12 6.80 -4.52 -5.85
C TYR A 12 5.66 -5.51 -6.00
N ALA A 13 4.75 -5.61 -5.01
CA ALA A 13 3.59 -6.48 -5.04
C ALA A 13 2.62 -6.20 -6.19
N ARG A 14 2.55 -4.96 -6.71
CA ARG A 14 1.69 -4.63 -7.85
C ARG A 14 2.28 -5.08 -9.19
N GLN A 15 3.57 -5.33 -9.26
CA GLN A 15 4.21 -5.68 -10.52
C GLN A 15 3.56 -6.96 -11.08
N ILE A 16 2.89 -6.81 -12.23
CA ILE A 16 2.31 -7.93 -12.96
C ILE A 16 3.50 -8.61 -13.61
N ASN A 17 3.83 -9.80 -13.11
CA ASN A 17 4.84 -10.65 -13.70
C ASN A 17 4.11 -11.77 -14.44
N GLU A 18 4.28 -11.83 -15.75
CA GLU A 18 3.63 -12.86 -16.59
C GLU A 18 4.14 -14.27 -16.25
N ASP A 19 5.35 -14.35 -15.65
CA ASP A 19 5.97 -15.56 -15.10
C ASP A 19 5.82 -15.65 -13.56
N ALA A 20 4.80 -15.02 -12.99
CA ALA A 20 4.54 -15.07 -11.55
C ALA A 20 4.35 -16.52 -11.07
N ASP A 21 5.20 -16.94 -10.13
CA ASP A 21 5.02 -18.23 -9.47
C ASP A 21 3.82 -18.21 -8.48
N GLU A 22 3.43 -19.39 -8.02
CA GLU A 22 2.31 -19.54 -7.09
C GLU A 22 2.55 -18.82 -5.74
N GLN A 23 3.81 -18.69 -5.31
CA GLN A 23 4.18 -17.98 -4.09
C GLN A 23 3.96 -16.48 -4.23
N TRP A 24 4.26 -15.91 -5.40
CA TRP A 24 4.02 -14.50 -5.73
C TRP A 24 2.54 -14.17 -5.72
N ILE A 25 1.71 -15.02 -6.33
CA ILE A 25 0.26 -14.85 -6.35
C ILE A 25 -0.29 -14.96 -4.92
N ASN A 26 0.20 -15.90 -4.12
CA ASN A 26 -0.21 -16.06 -2.73
C ASN A 26 0.21 -14.85 -1.87
N PHE A 27 1.42 -14.32 -2.08
CA PHE A 27 1.89 -13.11 -1.43
C PHE A 27 1.00 -11.90 -1.76
N GLN A 28 0.63 -11.71 -3.03
CA GLN A 28 -0.29 -10.63 -3.45
C GLN A 28 -1.67 -10.78 -2.79
N LYS A 29 -2.20 -12.01 -2.71
CA LYS A 29 -3.50 -12.28 -2.05
C LYS A 29 -3.44 -11.98 -0.56
N LEU A 30 -2.38 -12.41 0.13
CA LEU A 30 -2.19 -12.17 1.55
C LEU A 30 -2.01 -10.68 1.83
N LEU A 31 -1.21 -9.98 1.03
CA LEU A 31 -1.05 -8.54 1.16
C LEU A 31 -2.37 -7.79 0.95
N LYS A 32 -3.18 -8.19 -0.04
CA LYS A 32 -4.52 -7.64 -0.24
C LYS A 32 -5.42 -7.90 0.96
N HIS A 33 -5.43 -9.13 1.48
CA HIS A 33 -6.20 -9.52 2.66
C HIS A 33 -5.87 -8.63 3.86
N GLU A 34 -4.58 -8.51 4.20
CA GLU A 34 -4.12 -7.69 5.33
C GLU A 34 -4.45 -6.20 5.16
N LEU A 35 -4.30 -5.65 3.95
CA LEU A 35 -4.65 -4.25 3.66
C LEU A 35 -6.16 -3.99 3.73
N SER A 36 -6.97 -5.00 3.40
CA SER A 36 -8.44 -4.96 3.49
C SER A 36 -8.97 -5.39 4.86
N HIS A 37 -8.11 -5.83 5.77
CA HIS A 37 -8.54 -6.24 7.10
C HIS A 37 -8.83 -5.00 7.94
N PRO A 38 -10.01 -4.92 8.60
CA PRO A 38 -10.29 -3.85 9.54
C PRO A 38 -9.38 -3.99 10.76
N ASN A 39 -8.88 -2.87 11.26
CA ASN A 39 -8.18 -2.79 12.53
C ASN A 39 -9.18 -2.85 13.71
N ASP A 40 -8.66 -2.80 14.94
CA ASP A 40 -9.48 -2.83 16.16
C ASP A 40 -10.52 -1.69 16.27
N ASN A 41 -10.42 -0.65 15.43
CA ASN A 41 -11.34 0.47 15.33
C ASN A 41 -12.29 0.37 14.11
N ASP A 42 -12.44 -0.81 13.51
CA ASP A 42 -13.22 -1.07 12.29
C ASP A 42 -12.76 -0.27 11.04
N GLU A 43 -11.58 0.36 11.09
CA GLU A 43 -11.00 1.03 9.92
C GLU A 43 -10.10 0.07 9.15
N LEU A 44 -10.23 0.06 7.82
CA LEU A 44 -9.31 -0.69 6.96
C LEU A 44 -7.87 -0.23 7.23
N PHE A 45 -6.94 -1.18 7.35
CA PHE A 45 -5.52 -0.86 7.52
C PHE A 45 -4.99 0.05 6.39
N ALA A 46 -5.52 -0.12 5.17
CA ALA A 46 -5.27 0.77 4.05
C ALA A 46 -5.71 2.24 4.28
N SER A 47 -6.80 2.46 5.02
CA SER A 47 -7.28 3.80 5.40
C SER A 47 -6.34 4.44 6.44
N THR A 48 -5.91 3.68 7.44
CA THR A 48 -4.94 4.16 8.44
C THR A 48 -3.60 4.51 7.79
N LEU A 49 -3.12 3.69 6.84
CA LEU A 49 -1.94 3.99 6.04
C LEU A 49 -2.12 5.27 5.23
N TYR A 50 -3.25 5.42 4.54
CA TYR A 50 -3.58 6.63 3.79
C TYR A 50 -3.54 7.88 4.67
N HIS A 51 -4.11 7.80 5.88
CA HIS A 51 -4.11 8.91 6.84
C HIS A 51 -2.69 9.25 7.31
N ALA A 52 -1.90 8.24 7.69
CA ALA A 52 -0.51 8.42 8.11
C ALA A 52 0.36 9.05 7.00
N ILE A 53 0.11 8.65 5.75
CA ILE A 53 0.75 9.22 4.56
C ILE A 53 0.33 10.68 4.37
N CYS A 54 -0.95 11.01 4.50
CA CYS A 54 -1.45 12.38 4.37
C CYS A 54 -0.90 13.31 5.46
N VAL A 55 -0.85 12.84 6.71
CA VAL A 55 -0.23 13.57 7.84
C VAL A 55 1.25 13.80 7.58
N PHE A 56 1.97 12.78 7.11
CA PHE A 56 3.38 12.91 6.72
C PHE A 56 3.58 13.90 5.54
N CYS A 57 2.63 13.96 4.61
CA CYS A 57 2.67 14.85 3.44
C CYS A 57 2.32 16.30 3.71
N ASN A 58 1.64 16.61 4.82
CA ASN A 58 1.32 17.98 5.20
C ASN A 58 2.56 18.78 5.70
N ALA A 59 3.73 18.15 5.73
CA ALA A 59 5.02 18.86 5.76
C ALA A 59 5.23 19.61 4.41
N PRO A 60 5.86 20.81 4.39
CA PRO A 60 5.82 21.77 3.27
C PRO A 60 6.41 21.32 1.92
N SER A 61 6.79 20.07 1.75
CA SER A 61 7.01 19.47 0.43
C SER A 61 6.95 17.94 0.51
N PRO A 62 5.82 17.30 0.15
CA PRO A 62 5.83 15.86 -0.05
C PRO A 62 6.57 15.55 -1.35
N PRO A 63 7.64 14.73 -1.33
CA PRO A 63 8.28 14.30 -2.56
C PRO A 63 7.23 13.59 -3.43
N LEU A 64 7.20 13.94 -4.73
CA LEU A 64 6.43 13.33 -5.83
C LEU A 64 6.05 11.82 -5.70
N PRO A 65 6.88 10.91 -5.15
CA PRO A 65 6.51 9.52 -4.86
C PRO A 65 5.18 9.31 -4.10
N ILE A 66 4.71 10.26 -3.30
CA ILE A 66 3.59 10.00 -2.39
C ILE A 66 2.21 10.07 -3.06
N ARG A 67 2.04 10.89 -4.11
CA ARG A 67 0.79 10.87 -4.92
C ARG A 67 0.60 9.54 -5.64
N LYS A 68 1.70 8.89 -6.05
CA LYS A 68 1.67 7.53 -6.60
C LYS A 68 1.28 6.51 -5.53
N LEU A 69 1.75 6.66 -4.30
CA LEU A 69 1.37 5.81 -3.15
C LEU A 69 -0.13 5.85 -2.84
N LEU A 70 -0.76 7.02 -2.92
CA LEU A 70 -2.21 7.16 -2.71
C LEU A 70 -3.02 6.47 -3.82
N LEU A 71 -2.61 6.63 -5.08
CA LEU A 71 -3.20 5.91 -6.22
C LEU A 71 -2.95 4.40 -6.16
N LEU A 72 -1.81 3.97 -5.61
CA LEU A 72 -1.44 2.57 -5.43
C LEU A 72 -2.32 1.87 -4.39
N LEU A 73 -2.49 2.49 -3.22
CA LEU A 73 -3.39 2.01 -2.17
C LEU A 73 -4.82 1.86 -2.71
N TRP A 74 -5.30 2.90 -3.40
CA TRP A 74 -6.62 2.87 -4.04
C TRP A 74 -6.76 1.73 -5.05
N LYS A 75 -5.75 1.50 -5.90
CA LYS A 75 -5.80 0.47 -6.95
C LYS A 75 -5.57 -0.96 -6.45
N ILE A 76 -5.16 -1.15 -5.20
CA ILE A 76 -5.03 -2.48 -4.57
C ILE A 76 -6.34 -2.89 -3.90
N LEU A 77 -7.10 -1.91 -3.40
CA LEU A 77 -8.43 -2.10 -2.80
C LEU A 77 -9.55 -2.28 -3.83
N LEU A 78 -9.38 -1.73 -5.04
CA LEU A 78 -10.28 -1.88 -6.20
C LEU A 78 -9.85 -3.06 -7.08
#